data_AF-A0A2V8Q5E0-F1
#
_entry.id   AF-A0A2V8Q5E0-F1
#
_cell.length_a   1.000
_cell.length_b   1.000
_cell.length_c   1.000
_cell.angle_alpha   90.00
_cell.angle_beta   90.00
_cell.angle_gamma   90.00
#
_symmetry.space_group_name_H-M   'P 1'
#
loop_
_entity.id
_entity.type
_entity.pdbx_description
1 polymer ?
#
loop_
_entity_poly.entity_id
_entity_poly.type
_entity_poly.pdbx_seq_one_letter_code
_entity_poly.pdbx_strand_id
1 'polypeptide(L)'
;MLISSRTTRLVAIYLGLAGLVALVFLQTAHFNFVNYDDGSYVFENAKIRAGLTPRGIVWAFTNVHSQNWHPFTSISHMIDCQLFGLNAGQHHLVNVGLHTVVALLLFTFLWHSTNAIWASAIGAAIFAIHPLRVESVAWISERKDVLSGV
;
A
#
# COMPACT_ATOMS: atom_id res chain seq x y z
N MET A 1 -2.88 -31.55 15.52
CA MET A 1 -3.85 -30.83 14.66
C MET A 1 -3.34 -30.93 13.23
N LEU A 2 -3.88 -31.85 12.42
CA LEU A 2 -3.42 -32.06 11.04
C LEU A 2 -4.02 -30.95 10.16
N ILE A 3 -3.15 -30.14 9.54
CA ILE A 3 -3.56 -29.12 8.57
C ILE A 3 -4.07 -29.85 7.32
N SER A 4 -5.29 -29.55 6.87
CA SER A 4 -5.86 -30.13 5.65
C SER A 4 -5.06 -29.70 4.42
N SER A 5 -4.97 -30.57 3.40
CA SER A 5 -4.30 -30.26 2.12
C SER A 5 -4.83 -28.99 1.46
N ARG A 6 -6.11 -28.64 1.68
CA ARG A 6 -6.71 -27.38 1.21
C ARG A 6 -6.13 -26.17 1.94
N THR A 7 -6.01 -26.25 3.26
CA THR A 7 -5.46 -25.17 4.08
C THR A 7 -4.00 -24.91 3.73
N THR A 8 -3.20 -25.97 3.56
CA THR A 8 -1.80 -25.84 3.11
C THR A 8 -1.69 -25.15 1.75
N ARG A 9 -2.56 -25.49 0.80
CA ARG A 9 -2.60 -24.84 -0.53
C ARG A 9 -2.93 -23.35 -0.42
N LEU A 10 -3.94 -22.98 0.36
CA LEU A 10 -4.32 -21.58 0.53
C LEU A 10 -3.19 -20.77 1.16
N VAL A 11 -2.58 -21.30 2.22
CA VAL A 11 -1.41 -20.66 2.85
C VAL A 11 -0.27 -20.47 1.85
N ALA A 12 0.03 -21.49 1.05
CA ALA A 12 1.06 -21.38 0.00
C ALA A 12 0.72 -20.30 -1.05
N ILE A 13 -0.55 -20.15 -1.43
CA ILE A 13 -0.97 -19.10 -2.37
C ILE A 13 -0.80 -17.71 -1.73
N TYR A 14 -1.30 -17.50 -0.51
CA TYR A 14 -1.16 -16.21 0.18
C TYR A 14 0.32 -15.82 0.36
N LEU A 15 1.16 -16.77 0.80
CA LEU A 15 2.60 -16.54 0.94
C LEU A 15 3.27 -16.31 -0.42
N GLY A 16 2.86 -17.03 -1.46
CA GLY A 16 3.37 -16.85 -2.81
C GLY A 16 3.06 -15.46 -3.38
N LEU A 17 1.83 -14.97 -3.20
CA LEU A 17 1.42 -13.63 -3.62
C LEU A 17 2.19 -12.55 -2.86
N ALA A 18 2.29 -12.67 -1.53
CA ALA A 18 3.09 -11.74 -0.73
C ALA A 18 4.57 -11.76 -1.14
N GLY A 19 5.12 -12.95 -1.42
CA GLY A 19 6.48 -13.13 -1.91
C GLY A 19 6.71 -12.48 -3.28
N LEU A 20 5.75 -12.55 -4.20
CA LEU A 20 5.83 -11.88 -5.51
C LEU A 20 5.83 -10.37 -5.38
N VAL A 21 4.95 -9.80 -4.53
CA VAL A 21 4.95 -8.35 -4.26
C VAL A 21 6.29 -7.92 -3.67
N ALA A 22 6.80 -8.64 -2.68
CA ALA A 22 8.09 -8.36 -2.07
C ALA A 22 9.24 -8.46 -3.10
N LEU A 23 9.26 -9.50 -3.93
CA LEU A 23 10.30 -9.69 -4.95
C LEU A 23 10.42 -8.48 -5.89
N VAL A 24 9.29 -7.90 -6.29
CA VAL A 24 9.28 -6.77 -7.23
C VAL A 24 9.50 -5.44 -6.52
N PHE A 25 8.83 -5.21 -5.39
CA PHE A 25 8.72 -3.88 -4.81
C PHE A 25 9.54 -3.66 -3.53
N LEU A 26 10.10 -4.68 -2.89
CA LEU A 26 10.88 -4.47 -1.66
C LEU A 26 12.13 -3.59 -1.88
N GLN A 27 12.65 -3.57 -3.11
CA GLN A 27 13.75 -2.68 -3.50
C GLN A 27 13.43 -1.20 -3.31
N THR A 28 12.15 -0.79 -3.29
CA THR A 28 11.75 0.60 -3.08
C THR A 28 12.12 1.11 -1.68
N ALA A 29 12.42 0.21 -0.74
CA ALA A 29 12.96 0.56 0.57
C ALA A 29 14.31 1.32 0.50
N HIS A 30 15.01 1.22 -0.64
CA HIS A 30 16.26 1.93 -0.88
C HIS A 30 16.09 3.22 -1.70
N PHE A 31 14.87 3.55 -2.10
CA PHE A 31 14.59 4.74 -2.89
C PHE A 31 14.38 5.95 -1.99
N ASN A 32 14.71 7.12 -2.52
CA ASN A 32 14.42 8.41 -1.89
C ASN A 32 12.98 8.85 -2.22
N PHE A 33 12.55 9.97 -1.64
CA PHE A 33 11.34 10.66 -2.10
C PHE A 33 11.52 11.15 -3.55
N VAL A 34 10.45 11.11 -4.32
CA VAL A 34 10.41 11.62 -5.69
C VAL A 34 10.30 13.15 -5.65
N ASN A 35 11.15 13.85 -6.40
CA ASN A 35 11.10 15.32 -6.50
C ASN A 35 9.99 15.79 -7.45
N TYR A 36 8.75 15.44 -7.13
CA TYR A 36 7.55 15.91 -7.82
C TYR A 36 6.52 16.32 -6.77
N ASP A 37 5.62 15.42 -6.37
CA ASP A 37 4.53 15.71 -5.44
C ASP A 37 4.78 15.19 -4.01
N ASP A 38 5.72 14.26 -3.78
CA ASP A 38 6.07 13.74 -2.44
C ASP A 38 6.44 14.85 -1.44
N GLY A 39 7.04 15.95 -1.93
CA GLY A 39 7.31 17.12 -1.11
C GLY A 39 6.03 17.70 -0.52
N SER A 40 5.15 18.13 -1.41
CA SER A 40 3.86 18.71 -1.05
C SER A 40 2.95 17.76 -0.27
N TYR A 41 2.97 16.46 -0.57
CA TYR A 41 2.14 15.45 0.10
C TYR A 41 2.68 15.06 1.47
N VAL A 42 4.00 15.09 1.66
CA VAL A 42 4.65 14.54 2.86
C VAL A 42 5.63 15.51 3.50
N PHE A 43 6.83 15.67 2.95
CA PHE A 43 7.97 16.19 3.72
C PHE A 43 8.03 17.73 3.82
N GLU A 44 7.36 18.46 2.93
CA GLU A 44 7.19 19.91 2.99
C GLU A 44 5.93 20.31 3.78
N ASN A 45 4.97 19.40 3.92
CA ASN A 45 3.73 19.67 4.61
C ASN A 45 3.89 19.57 6.14
N ALA A 46 3.96 20.72 6.80
CA ALA A 46 4.14 20.80 8.25
C ALA A 46 3.03 20.11 9.07
N LYS A 47 1.80 19.99 8.54
CA LYS A 47 0.71 19.29 9.22
C LYS A 47 0.89 17.78 9.18
N ILE A 48 1.37 17.25 8.06
CA ILE A 48 1.68 15.83 7.87
C ILE A 48 2.90 15.44 8.71
N ARG A 49 3.98 16.22 8.58
CA ARG A 49 5.25 15.98 9.27
C ARG A 49 5.15 16.04 10.80
N ALA A 50 4.18 16.77 11.33
CA ALA A 50 3.91 16.83 12.77
C ALA A 50 3.35 15.52 13.36
N GLY A 51 3.02 14.54 12.53
CA GLY A 51 2.43 13.28 12.97
C GLY A 51 0.94 13.38 13.27
N LEU A 52 0.38 12.36 13.94
CA LEU A 52 -1.03 12.38 14.34
C LEU A 52 -1.24 13.39 15.46
N THR A 53 -1.98 14.46 15.14
CA THR A 53 -2.44 15.44 16.12
C THR A 53 -3.94 15.68 15.92
N PRO A 54 -4.72 16.03 16.96
CA PRO A 54 -6.14 16.37 16.79
C PRO A 54 -6.35 17.47 15.74
N ARG A 55 -5.48 18.49 15.74
CA ARG A 55 -5.50 19.56 14.74
C ARG A 55 -5.14 19.08 13.33
N GLY A 56 -4.20 18.14 13.20
CA GLY A 56 -3.85 17.52 11.93
C GLY A 56 -4.99 16.69 11.35
N ILE A 57 -5.68 15.89 12.18
CA ILE A 57 -6.84 15.10 11.75
C ILE A 57 -7.95 16.02 11.24
N VAL A 58 -8.33 17.06 12.01
CA VAL A 58 -9.34 18.03 11.55
C VAL A 58 -8.91 18.68 10.23
N TRP A 59 -7.64 19.09 10.12
CA TRP A 59 -7.09 19.67 8.90
C TRP A 59 -7.19 18.71 7.70
N ALA A 60 -6.88 17.43 7.88
CA ALA A 60 -6.96 16.42 6.82
C ALA A 60 -8.37 16.29 6.24
N PHE A 61 -9.41 16.43 7.06
CA PHE A 61 -10.81 16.36 6.63
C PHE A 61 -11.37 17.68 6.08
N THR A 62 -10.71 18.82 6.32
CA THR A 62 -11.26 20.15 5.99
C THR A 62 -10.48 20.91 4.93
N ASN A 63 -9.30 20.42 4.54
CA ASN A 63 -8.42 21.10 3.58
C ASN A 63 -8.09 20.24 2.37
N VAL A 64 -8.06 20.89 1.20
CA VAL A 64 -7.41 20.40 -0.01
C VAL A 64 -5.92 20.71 0.10
N HIS A 65 -5.05 19.75 -0.20
CA HIS A 65 -3.61 19.98 -0.34
C HIS A 65 -3.09 19.20 -1.55
N SER A 66 -2.04 19.73 -2.19
CA SER A 66 -1.55 19.19 -3.47
C SER A 66 -2.65 19.03 -4.52
N GLN A 67 -3.58 20.00 -4.58
CA GLN A 67 -4.76 20.01 -5.46
C GLN A 67 -5.76 18.86 -5.24
N ASN A 68 -5.67 18.13 -4.14
CA ASN A 68 -6.49 16.95 -3.88
C ASN A 68 -7.08 16.93 -2.46
N TRP A 69 -8.21 16.23 -2.28
CA TRP A 69 -8.81 15.97 -0.97
C TRP A 69 -8.77 14.47 -0.66
N HIS A 70 -7.75 14.05 0.09
CA HIS A 70 -7.54 12.66 0.49
C HIS A 70 -7.26 12.58 2.00
N PRO A 71 -8.31 12.64 2.85
CA PRO A 71 -8.15 12.70 4.31
C PRO A 71 -7.44 11.45 4.87
N PHE A 72 -7.82 10.26 4.43
CA PHE A 72 -7.22 9.01 4.91
C PHE A 72 -5.77 8.84 4.44
N THR A 73 -5.44 9.24 3.22
CA THR A 73 -4.05 9.28 2.74
C THR A 73 -3.21 10.22 3.59
N SER A 74 -3.73 11.41 3.90
CA SER A 74 -3.07 12.41 4.74
C SER A 74 -2.80 11.87 6.15
N ILE A 75 -3.80 11.24 6.75
CA ILE A 75 -3.70 10.59 8.07
C ILE A 75 -2.70 9.43 8.02
N SER A 76 -2.67 8.65 6.95
CA SER A 76 -1.69 7.58 6.79
C SER A 76 -0.25 8.11 6.74
N HIS A 77 0.01 9.19 5.98
CA HIS A 77 1.34 9.82 5.99
C HIS A 77 1.68 10.48 7.34
N MET A 78 0.70 10.99 8.10
CA MET A 78 0.92 11.46 9.47
C MET A 78 1.39 10.31 10.38
N ILE A 79 0.78 9.13 10.27
CA ILE A 79 1.20 7.94 11.01
C ILE A 79 2.65 7.59 10.65
N ASP A 80 2.99 7.55 9.37
CA ASP A 80 4.36 7.26 8.93
C ASP A 80 5.37 8.29 9.43
N CYS A 81 5.05 9.59 9.35
CA CYS A 81 5.91 10.64 9.88
C CYS A 81 6.12 10.48 11.40
N GLN A 82 5.10 10.04 12.13
CA GLN A 82 5.20 9.82 13.58
C GLN A 82 6.05 8.59 13.92
N LEU A 83 5.94 7.51 13.16
CA LEU A 83 6.64 6.25 13.45
C LEU A 83 8.05 6.21 12.88
N PHE A 84 8.26 6.77 11.70
CA PHE A 84 9.48 6.61 10.90
C PHE A 84 10.18 7.93 10.58
N GLY A 85 9.60 9.08 10.94
CA GLY A 85 10.08 10.37 10.50
C GLY A 85 10.03 10.50 8.97
N LEU A 86 11.01 11.20 8.40
CA LEU A 86 11.16 11.37 6.95
C LEU A 86 12.06 10.30 6.32
N ASN A 87 11.93 9.05 6.75
CA ASN A 87 12.64 7.93 6.12
C ASN A 87 11.86 7.45 4.88
N ALA A 88 12.26 7.90 3.69
CA ALA A 88 11.59 7.54 2.42
C ALA A 88 11.40 6.03 2.26
N GLY A 89 12.40 5.23 2.60
CA GLY A 89 12.34 3.78 2.50
C GLY A 89 11.20 3.16 3.32
N GLN A 90 10.96 3.65 4.54
CA GLN A 90 9.84 3.16 5.36
C GLN A 90 8.48 3.57 4.79
N HIS A 91 8.38 4.77 4.21
CA HIS A 91 7.14 5.23 3.56
C HIS A 91 6.82 4.41 2.30
N HIS A 92 7.85 4.05 1.53
CA HIS A 92 7.73 3.11 0.41
C HIS A 92 7.26 1.73 0.89
N LEU A 93 7.85 1.20 1.96
CA LEU A 93 7.48 -0.11 2.52
C LEU A 93 6.01 -0.18 2.96
N VAL A 94 5.44 0.92 3.44
CA VAL A 94 4.01 0.99 3.77
C VAL A 94 3.15 0.85 2.51
N ASN A 95 3.50 1.48 1.39
CA ASN A 95 2.78 1.27 0.12
C ASN A 95 2.90 -0.18 -0.37
N VAL A 96 4.08 -0.80 -0.23
CA VAL A 96 4.29 -2.23 -0.54
C VAL A 96 3.41 -3.13 0.34
N GLY A 97 3.30 -2.82 1.63
CA GLY A 97 2.42 -3.51 2.56
C GLY A 97 0.95 -3.38 2.18
N LEU A 98 0.49 -2.16 1.89
CA LEU A 98 -0.89 -1.91 1.43
C LEU A 98 -1.19 -2.67 0.14
N HIS A 99 -0.32 -2.60 -0.88
CA HIS A 99 -0.51 -3.35 -2.13
C HIS A 99 -0.48 -4.87 -1.93
N THR A 100 0.31 -5.36 -0.98
CA THR A 100 0.26 -6.77 -0.58
C THR A 100 -1.14 -7.12 -0.09
N VAL A 101 -1.71 -6.34 0.83
CA VAL A 101 -3.08 -6.53 1.33
C VAL A 101 -4.09 -6.51 0.17
N VAL A 102 -4.01 -5.53 -0.73
CA VAL A 102 -4.89 -5.46 -1.91
C VAL A 102 -4.79 -6.72 -2.78
N ALA A 103 -3.59 -7.22 -3.06
CA ALA A 103 -3.41 -8.44 -3.85
C ALA A 103 -4.01 -9.69 -3.17
N LEU A 104 -3.88 -9.79 -1.84
CA LEU A 104 -4.47 -10.90 -1.08
C LEU A 104 -6.00 -10.80 -1.03
N LEU A 105 -6.55 -9.58 -0.86
CA LEU A 105 -7.98 -9.33 -0.91
C LEU A 105 -8.56 -9.64 -2.30
N LEU A 106 -7.86 -9.25 -3.37
CA LEU A 106 -8.26 -9.57 -4.73
C LEU A 106 -8.31 -11.08 -4.97
N PHE A 107 -7.29 -11.83 -4.55
CA PHE A 107 -7.32 -13.29 -4.63
C PHE A 107 -8.53 -13.87 -3.87
N THR A 108 -8.74 -13.40 -2.64
CA THR A 108 -9.85 -13.84 -1.78
C THR A 108 -11.18 -13.60 -2.47
N PHE A 109 -11.40 -12.38 -2.94
CA PHE A 109 -12.61 -11.99 -3.65
C PHE A 109 -12.85 -12.86 -4.89
N LEU A 110 -11.87 -12.95 -5.79
CA LEU A 110 -11.99 -13.74 -7.02
C LEU A 110 -12.28 -15.21 -6.72
N TRP A 111 -11.60 -15.79 -5.71
CA TRP A 111 -11.83 -17.16 -5.33
C TRP A 111 -13.25 -17.38 -4.81
N HIS A 112 -13.73 -16.51 -3.93
CA HIS A 112 -15.09 -16.61 -3.38
C HIS A 112 -16.18 -16.35 -4.43
N SER A 113 -15.93 -15.50 -5.43
CA SER A 113 -16.89 -15.19 -6.49
C SER A 113 -16.93 -16.23 -7.61
N THR A 114 -15.81 -16.89 -7.90
CA THR A 114 -15.70 -17.83 -9.05
C THR A 114 -15.61 -19.30 -8.62
N ASN A 115 -15.29 -19.57 -7.36
CA ASN A 115 -14.93 -20.88 -6.82
C ASN A 115 -13.73 -21.55 -7.53
N ALA A 116 -12.94 -20.79 -8.30
CA ALA A 116 -11.84 -21.29 -9.13
C ALA A 116 -10.46 -20.87 -8.59
N ILE A 117 -9.99 -21.54 -7.52
CA ILE A 117 -8.78 -21.18 -6.75
C ILE A 117 -7.58 -20.80 -7.63
N TRP A 118 -7.20 -21.65 -8.59
CA TRP A 118 -6.00 -21.42 -9.38
C TRP A 118 -6.14 -20.27 -10.39
N ALA A 119 -7.30 -20.13 -11.02
CA ALA A 119 -7.57 -19.01 -11.91
C ALA A 119 -7.53 -17.68 -11.13
N SER A 120 -8.12 -17.66 -9.93
CA SER A 120 -8.06 -16.51 -9.02
C SER A 120 -6.63 -16.19 -8.58
N ALA A 121 -5.83 -17.21 -8.26
CA ALA A 121 -4.43 -17.03 -7.86
C ALA A 121 -3.58 -16.46 -8.99
N ILE A 122 -3.75 -16.96 -10.23
CA ILE A 122 -3.07 -16.43 -11.41
C ILE A 122 -3.49 -14.99 -11.69
N GLY A 123 -4.79 -14.69 -11.64
CA GLY A 123 -5.29 -13.32 -11.83
C GLY A 123 -4.73 -12.33 -10.81
N ALA A 124 -4.73 -12.71 -9.53
CA ALA A 124 -4.14 -11.91 -8.47
C ALA A 124 -2.61 -11.77 -8.61
N ALA A 125 -1.91 -12.83 -9.04
CA ALA A 125 -0.47 -12.77 -9.27
C ALA A 125 -0.12 -11.82 -10.42
N ILE A 126 -0.85 -11.86 -11.54
CA ILE A 126 -0.69 -10.93 -12.66
C ILE A 126 -0.90 -9.50 -12.17
N PHE A 127 -1.98 -9.22 -11.44
CA PHE A 127 -2.24 -7.91 -10.85
C PHE A 127 -1.10 -7.47 -9.91
N ALA A 128 -0.65 -8.37 -9.03
CA ALA A 128 0.34 -8.08 -8.00
C ALA A 128 1.67 -7.56 -8.58
N ILE A 129 2.11 -8.08 -9.73
CA ILE A 129 3.39 -7.74 -10.37
C ILE A 129 3.23 -6.96 -11.68
N HIS A 130 2.01 -6.56 -12.04
CA HIS A 130 1.77 -5.87 -13.31
C HIS A 130 2.56 -4.54 -13.36
N PRO A 131 3.27 -4.20 -14.47
CA PRO A 131 4.04 -2.96 -14.57
C PRO A 131 3.22 -1.69 -14.31
N LEU A 132 1.93 -1.68 -14.64
CA LEU A 132 1.02 -0.57 -14.32
C LEU A 132 0.83 -0.32 -12.81
N ARG A 133 1.23 -1.24 -11.93
CA ARG A 133 1.21 -1.01 -10.47
C ARG A 133 2.44 -0.25 -9.98
N VAL A 134 3.48 -0.06 -10.80
CA VAL A 134 4.70 0.63 -10.36
C VAL A 134 4.39 2.05 -9.92
N GLU A 135 3.54 2.78 -10.65
CA GLU A 135 3.11 4.12 -10.28
C GLU A 135 2.41 4.11 -8.91
N SER A 136 1.42 3.23 -8.72
CA SER A 136 0.67 3.12 -7.47
C SER A 136 1.52 2.71 -6.26
N VAL A 137 2.52 1.85 -6.44
CA VAL A 137 3.24 1.18 -5.35
C VAL A 137 4.56 1.85 -5.02
N ALA A 138 5.35 2.20 -6.03
CA ALA A 138 6.69 2.75 -5.86
C ALA A 138 6.71 4.28 -5.71
N TRP A 139 5.56 4.95 -5.88
CA TRP A 139 5.43 6.39 -5.64
C TRP A 139 4.72 6.64 -4.31
N ILE A 140 5.39 7.32 -3.37
CA ILE A 140 4.85 7.54 -2.01
C ILE A 140 3.51 8.29 -2.05
N SER A 141 3.41 9.36 -2.84
CA SER A 141 2.18 10.16 -3.01
C SER A 141 1.02 9.39 -3.66
N GLU A 142 1.29 8.27 -4.34
CA GLU A 142 0.26 7.36 -4.85
C GLU A 142 -0.29 6.41 -3.78
N ARG A 143 0.05 6.62 -2.51
CA ARG A 143 -0.61 5.95 -1.38
C ARG A 143 -2.14 6.01 -1.46
N LYS A 144 -2.69 7.09 -2.01
CA LYS A 144 -4.12 7.24 -2.28
C LYS A 144 -4.72 6.09 -3.10
N ASP A 145 -4.00 5.57 -4.10
CA ASP A 145 -4.46 4.47 -4.93
C ASP A 145 -4.43 3.14 -4.17
N VAL A 146 -3.27 2.77 -3.61
CA VAL A 146 -3.14 1.50 -2.87
C VAL A 146 -4.02 1.43 -1.63
N LEU A 147 -4.27 2.56 -0.95
CA LEU A 147 -5.15 2.62 0.20
C LEU A 147 -6.63 2.47 -0.19
N SER A 148 -7.03 2.93 -1.39
CA SER A 148 -8.41 2.80 -1.88
C SER A 148 -8.81 1.35 -2.22
N GLY A 149 -7.83 0.48 -2.45
CA GLY A 149 -8.05 -0.94 -2.73
C GLY A 149 -8.17 -1.82 -1.47
N VAL A 150 -7.99 -1.24 -0.28
CA VAL A 150 -8.11 -1.92 1.02
C VAL A 150 -9.49 -1.67 1.60
#